data_AF-A0A6A6E4I8-F1
#
_entry.id   AF-A0A6A6E4I8-F1
#
_cell.length_a   1.000
_cell.length_b   1.000
_cell.length_c   1.000
_cell.angle_alpha   90.00
_cell.angle_beta   90.00
_cell.angle_gamma   90.00
#
_symmetry.space_group_name_H-M   'P 1'
#
loop_
_entity.id
_entity.type
_entity.pdbx_description
1 polymer ?
#
loop_
_entity_poly.entity_id
_entity_poly.type
_entity_poly.pdbx_seq_one_letter_code
_entity_poly.pdbx_strand_id
1 'polypeptide(L)'
;MLATVNLSRAPVGTRRPNLPRVPLSNAPITPISSKHGQQYAHKRSQVYHLLMLGTPFKEIEQRAGVSYSMVYNIHRNLITYGLIHKP
;
A
#
# COMPACT_ATOMS: atom_id res chain seq x y z
N MET A 1 -14.90 -3.25 -28.98
CA MET A 1 -14.43 -4.65 -28.99
C MET A 1 -13.34 -4.77 -27.93
N LEU A 2 -13.66 -5.31 -26.75
CA LEU A 2 -12.73 -5.38 -25.61
C LEU A 2 -11.84 -6.62 -25.75
N ALA A 3 -10.53 -6.40 -25.89
CA ALA A 3 -9.55 -7.48 -26.01
C ALA A 3 -9.45 -8.26 -24.70
N THR A 4 -9.85 -9.52 -24.74
CA THR A 4 -9.68 -10.47 -23.63
C THR A 4 -8.19 -10.79 -23.50
N VAL A 5 -7.53 -10.26 -22.47
CA VAL A 5 -6.14 -10.60 -22.14
C VAL A 5 -6.13 -12.04 -21.65
N ASN A 6 -5.73 -12.95 -22.52
CA ASN A 6 -5.59 -14.36 -22.22
C ASN A 6 -4.27 -14.55 -21.46
N LEU A 7 -4.34 -14.53 -20.12
CA LEU A 7 -3.18 -14.75 -19.26
C LEU A 7 -2.71 -16.20 -19.45
N SER A 8 -1.64 -16.37 -20.23
CA SER A 8 -1.06 -17.68 -20.53
C SER A 8 -0.61 -18.38 -19.23
N ARG A 9 -1.02 -19.63 -19.11
CA ARG A 9 -0.82 -20.50 -17.96
C ARG A 9 0.68 -20.66 -17.67
N ALA A 10 1.10 -20.46 -16.42
CA ALA A 10 2.50 -20.66 -16.01
C ALA A 10 3.00 -22.09 -16.33
N PRO A 11 4.30 -22.27 -16.66
CA PRO A 11 4.87 -23.55 -17.08
C PRO A 11 4.65 -24.66 -16.05
N VAL A 12 4.34 -25.87 -16.53
CA VAL A 12 3.93 -27.02 -15.72
C VAL A 12 5.00 -27.44 -14.67
N GLY A 13 6.27 -27.11 -14.90
CA GLY A 13 7.41 -27.54 -14.07
C GLY A 13 7.69 -26.76 -12.78
N THR A 14 7.00 -25.65 -12.50
CA THR A 14 7.21 -24.86 -11.26
C THR A 14 6.27 -25.27 -10.11
N ARG A 15 5.43 -26.30 -10.32
CA ARG A 15 4.51 -26.82 -9.31
C ARG A 15 5.27 -27.63 -8.26
N ARG A 16 5.50 -27.07 -7.08
CA ARG A 16 6.01 -27.82 -5.92
C ARG A 16 5.03 -28.95 -5.58
N PRO A 17 5.44 -30.23 -5.64
CA PRO A 17 4.51 -31.36 -5.54
C PRO A 17 3.90 -31.56 -4.13
N ASN A 18 4.54 -31.07 -3.06
CA ASN A 18 4.19 -31.47 -1.68
C ASN A 18 3.89 -30.31 -0.71
N LEU A 19 3.43 -29.15 -1.19
CA LEU A 19 2.82 -28.18 -0.28
C LEU A 19 1.34 -28.54 -0.13
N PRO A 20 0.80 -28.62 1.11
CA PRO A 20 -0.63 -28.79 1.31
C PRO A 20 -1.33 -27.67 0.53
N ARG A 21 -2.09 -28.04 -0.49
CA ARG A 21 -3.00 -27.12 -1.18
C ARG A 21 -4.04 -26.74 -0.15
N VAL A 22 -3.78 -25.68 0.60
CA VAL A 22 -4.83 -24.95 1.31
C VAL A 22 -5.86 -24.63 0.22
N PRO A 23 -7.11 -25.14 0.30
CA PRO A 23 -8.11 -24.79 -0.67
C PRO A 23 -8.21 -23.26 -0.62
N LEU A 24 -7.78 -22.59 -1.70
CA LEU A 24 -8.13 -21.19 -1.88
C LEU A 24 -9.65 -21.21 -1.98
N SER A 25 -10.29 -20.82 -0.88
CA SER A 25 -11.74 -20.70 -0.84
C SER A 25 -12.14 -19.81 -2.02
N ASN A 26 -12.98 -20.34 -2.91
CA ASN A 26 -13.63 -19.57 -3.95
C ASN A 26 -14.71 -18.63 -3.38
N ALA A 27 -14.82 -18.52 -2.04
CA ALA A 27 -15.57 -17.45 -1.43
C ALA A 27 -15.02 -16.13 -1.99
N PRO A 28 -15.88 -15.23 -2.48
CA PRO A 28 -15.46 -13.88 -2.80
C PRO A 28 -14.66 -13.37 -1.60
N ILE A 29 -13.42 -12.92 -1.82
CA ILE A 29 -12.71 -12.12 -0.83
C ILE A 29 -13.56 -10.86 -0.71
N THR A 30 -14.53 -10.87 0.21
CA THR A 30 -15.23 -9.67 0.58
C THR A 30 -14.14 -8.76 1.11
N PRO A 31 -13.86 -7.60 0.48
CA PRO A 31 -12.94 -6.67 1.06
C PRO A 31 -13.59 -6.24 2.38
N ILE A 32 -13.14 -6.81 3.49
CA ILE A 32 -13.52 -6.39 4.84
C ILE A 32 -12.80 -5.06 5.06
N SER A 33 -13.31 -4.04 4.38
CA SER A 33 -12.67 -2.75 4.28
C SER A 33 -13.68 -1.74 4.78
N SER A 34 -13.52 -1.29 6.01
CA SER A 34 -14.30 -0.17 6.51
C SER A 34 -13.99 1.06 5.66
N LYS A 35 -15.02 1.85 5.30
CA LYS A 35 -14.84 3.13 4.60
C LYS A 35 -13.80 4.01 5.33
N HIS A 36 -13.82 3.95 6.66
CA HIS A 36 -12.86 4.63 7.53
C HIS A 36 -11.41 4.15 7.32
N GLY A 37 -11.19 2.82 7.27
CA GLY A 37 -9.86 2.24 7.03
C GLY A 37 -9.30 2.62 5.66
N GLN A 38 -10.15 2.68 4.62
CA GLN A 38 -9.73 3.12 3.28
C GLN A 38 -9.30 4.58 3.27
N GLN A 39 -10.09 5.47 3.89
CA GLN A 39 -9.76 6.88 3.98
C GLN A 39 -8.44 7.10 4.74
N TYR A 40 -8.25 6.37 5.85
CA TYR A 40 -7.03 6.43 6.63
C TYR A 40 -5.80 5.95 5.83
N ALA A 41 -5.93 4.82 5.14
CA ALA A 41 -4.87 4.30 4.28
C ALA A 41 -4.54 5.25 3.12
N HIS A 42 -5.57 5.86 2.51
CA HIS A 42 -5.40 6.84 1.44
C HIS A 42 -4.62 8.07 1.92
N LYS A 43 -4.99 8.65 3.06
CA LYS A 43 -4.27 9.78 3.66
C LYS A 43 -2.81 9.42 3.98
N ARG A 44 -2.55 8.23 4.53
CA ARG A 44 -1.18 7.76 4.78
C ARG A 44 -0.36 7.66 3.49
N SER A 45 -0.95 7.11 2.42
CA SER A 45 -0.31 7.03 1.11
C SER A 45 0.09 8.40 0.56
N GLN A 46 -0.80 9.40 0.67
CA GLN A 46 -0.51 10.77 0.28
C GLN A 46 0.66 11.38 1.07
N VAL A 47 0.69 11.17 2.39
CA VAL A 47 1.79 11.67 3.24
C VAL A 47 3.11 11.01 2.85
N TYR A 48 3.15 9.69 2.60
CA TYR A 48 4.36 9.01 2.13
C TYR A 48 4.89 9.63 0.84
N HIS A 49 4.00 9.83 -0.14
CA HIS A 49 4.37 10.40 -1.43
C HIS A 49 4.96 11.81 -1.29
N LEU A 50 4.31 12.69 -0.54
CA LEU A 50 4.77 14.06 -0.36
C LEU A 50 6.09 14.16 0.43
N LEU A 51 6.28 13.29 1.43
CA LEU A 51 7.55 13.21 2.17
C LEU A 51 8.70 12.76 1.25
N MET A 52 8.47 11.79 0.35
CA MET A 52 9.48 11.35 -0.62
C MET A 52 9.83 12.43 -1.65
N LEU A 53 8.91 13.34 -1.95
CA LEU A 53 9.18 14.52 -2.77
C LEU A 53 9.95 15.64 -2.03
N GLY A 54 10.24 15.45 -0.74
CA GLY A 54 10.89 16.49 0.08
C GLY A 54 9.97 17.67 0.42
N THR A 55 8.65 17.47 0.38
CA THR A 55 7.68 18.54 0.65
C THR A 55 7.75 18.96 2.13
N PRO A 56 7.75 20.26 2.47
CA PRO A 56 7.73 20.73 3.85
C PRO A 56 6.49 20.28 4.62
N PHE A 57 6.63 20.02 5.93
CA PHE A 57 5.55 19.40 6.73
C PHE A 57 4.25 20.22 6.73
N LYS A 58 4.34 21.55 6.86
CA LYS A 58 3.16 22.44 6.83
C LYS A 58 2.37 22.29 5.54
N GLU A 59 3.05 22.11 4.42
CA GLU A 59 2.42 21.94 3.12
C GLU A 59 1.79 20.55 2.99
N ILE A 60 2.39 19.52 3.58
CA ILE A 60 1.81 18.18 3.66
C ILE A 60 0.51 18.18 4.46
N GLU A 61 0.49 18.85 5.62
CA GLU A 61 -0.72 18.96 6.44
C GLU A 61 -1.89 19.56 5.65
N GLN A 62 -1.62 20.63 4.90
CA GLN A 62 -2.62 21.32 4.08
C GLN A 62 -3.09 20.46 2.91
N ARG A 63 -2.16 19.83 2.17
CA ARG A 63 -2.46 19.05 0.96
C ARG A 63 -3.16 17.72 1.26
N ALA A 64 -2.73 17.01 2.31
CA ALA A 64 -3.30 15.71 2.68
C ALA A 64 -4.45 15.82 3.70
N GLY A 65 -4.69 17.00 4.28
CA GLY A 65 -5.73 17.22 5.29
C GLY A 65 -5.54 16.31 6.52
N VAL A 66 -4.31 16.30 7.03
CA VAL A 66 -3.87 15.47 8.17
C VAL A 66 -3.21 16.35 9.24
N SER A 67 -3.16 15.85 10.47
CA SER A 67 -2.46 16.55 11.56
C SER A 67 -0.94 16.46 11.43
N TYR A 68 -0.23 17.47 11.92
CA TYR A 68 1.22 17.46 12.11
C TYR A 68 1.73 16.16 12.75
N SER A 69 1.04 15.67 13.79
CA SER A 69 1.42 14.46 14.52
C SER A 69 1.46 13.22 13.62
N MET A 70 0.54 13.11 12.66
CA MET A 70 0.53 12.01 11.69
C MET A 70 1.73 12.12 10.74
N VAL A 71 1.99 13.32 10.21
CA VAL A 71 3.13 13.58 9.32
C VAL A 71 4.44 13.26 10.03
N TYR A 72 4.61 13.75 11.25
CA TYR A 72 5.80 13.53 12.07
C TYR A 72 6.03 12.04 12.39
N ASN A 73 4.98 11.31 12.76
CA ASN A 73 5.08 9.88 13.05
C ASN A 73 5.48 9.08 11.79
N ILE A 74 4.90 9.41 10.64
CA ILE A 74 5.24 8.76 9.37
C ILE A 74 6.69 9.08 9.00
N HIS A 75 7.12 10.33 9.08
CA HIS A 75 8.49 10.74 8.82
C HIS A 75 9.51 10.02 9.73
N ARG A 76 9.24 9.94 11.04
CA ARG A 76 10.07 9.19 11.98
C ARG A 76 10.19 7.73 11.60
N ASN A 77 9.08 7.09 11.21
CA ASN A 77 9.11 5.70 10.76
C ASN A 77 9.96 5.53 9.50
N LEU A 78 9.81 6.41 8.51
CA LEU A 78 10.60 6.34 7.28
C LEU A 78 12.11 6.49 7.55
N ILE A 79 12.52 7.35 8.48
CA ILE A 79 13.92 7.46 8.90
C ILE A 79 14.38 6.19 9.61
N THR A 80 13.59 5.68 10.56
CA THR A 80 13.92 4.47 11.32
C THR A 80 14.14 3.26 10.41
N TYR A 81 13.36 3.13 9.35
CA TYR A 81 13.49 2.05 8.35
C TYR A 81 14.48 2.38 7.23
N GLY A 82 15.16 3.53 7.26
CA GLY A 82 16.15 3.91 6.25
C GLY A 82 15.56 4.20 4.86
N LEU A 83 14.27 4.51 4.77
CA LEU A 83 13.57 4.80 3.51
C LEU A 83 13.77 6.24 3.05
N ILE A 84 14.04 7.15 3.98
CA ILE A 84 14.45 8.52 3.70
C ILE A 84 15.62 8.88 4.60
N HIS A 85 16.52 9.69 4.09
CA HIS A 85 17.57 10.28 4.91
C HIS A 85 16.98 11.44 5.70
N LYS A 86 17.47 11.60 6.93
CA LYS A 86 17.20 12.80 7.71
C LYS A 86 17.83 13.97 6.93
N PRO A 87 17.08 15.04 6.61
CA PRO A 87 17.72 16.29 6.25
C PRO A 87 18.58 16.80 7.41
#